data_AF-A0A3D0HCI0-F1
#
_entry.id   AF-A0A3D0HCI0-F1
#
_cell.length_a   1.000
_cell.length_b   1.000
_cell.length_c   1.000
_cell.angle_alpha   90.00
_cell.angle_beta   90.00
_cell.angle_gamma   90.00
#
_symmetry.space_group_name_H-M   'P 1'
#
loop_
_entity.id
_entity.type
_entity.pdbx_description
1 polymer ?
#
loop_
_entity_poly.entity_id
_entity_poly.type
_entity_poly.pdbx_seq_one_letter_code
_entity_poly.pdbx_strand_id
1 'polypeptide(L)'
;MSQTISRRALLAAGVAVLPLQHAMAGGQGGRKMTANIENVDFGSPAGLFPENPAMREIQNRLAAAAKGKAGAISSRERCIVLVAAGAGTGCEAAFSARRLKALFANSDFSPEDARECLYQATAYIGAGRSAGLFAAFERALRKAGINSPDRTKAEQGDRRRKGNDLQIAGFGEGIRNFWEKGPADTAPVREFLAENCFGDYYARPGLTWAERELFTFSLLASLGFVPPQLLAHAKANLACGNGRDKLLAAIWTLLPWIGYPSTLNAIGAVDKACA
;
A
#
# COMPACT_ATOMS: atom_id res chain seq x y z
N MET A 1 -21.22 4.17 37.66
CA MET A 1 -20.05 4.98 38.07
C MET A 1 -19.47 5.62 36.81
N SER A 2 -19.84 6.87 36.56
CA SER A 2 -19.41 7.65 35.39
C SER A 2 -18.47 8.73 35.90
N GLN A 3 -17.20 8.71 35.48
CA GLN A 3 -16.25 9.77 35.82
C GLN A 3 -16.28 10.84 34.73
N THR A 4 -16.94 11.95 35.05
CA THR A 4 -16.95 13.17 34.24
C THR A 4 -15.66 13.94 34.50
N ILE A 5 -14.75 14.00 33.51
CA ILE A 5 -13.57 14.86 33.59
C ILE A 5 -14.02 16.31 33.36
N SER A 6 -13.79 17.17 34.36
CA SER A 6 -14.15 18.59 34.35
C SER A 6 -13.30 19.39 33.36
N ARG A 7 -13.95 20.28 32.59
CA ARG A 7 -13.35 21.21 31.60
C ARG A 7 -12.25 22.15 32.14
N ARG A 8 -11.98 22.15 33.45
CA ARG A 8 -10.90 22.95 34.07
C ARG A 8 -9.49 22.36 33.90
N ALA A 9 -9.33 21.13 33.40
CA ALA A 9 -8.00 20.52 33.18
C ALA A 9 -7.35 20.86 31.82
N LEU A 10 -8.02 21.60 30.93
CA LEU A 10 -7.54 21.89 29.56
C LEU A 10 -6.98 23.31 29.37
N LEU A 11 -6.83 24.10 30.45
CA LEU A 11 -6.37 25.49 30.40
C LEU A 11 -5.01 25.70 31.11
N ALA A 12 -4.09 24.75 30.91
CA ALA A 12 -2.69 24.89 31.30
C ALA A 12 -1.78 24.55 30.11
N ALA A 13 -1.99 25.24 28.98
CA ALA A 13 -1.02 25.32 27.90
C ALA A 13 -1.07 26.75 27.38
N GLY A 14 -0.19 27.60 27.92
CA GLY A 14 -0.09 29.01 27.57
C GLY A 14 0.19 29.17 26.08
N VAL A 15 -0.79 29.70 25.36
CA VAL A 15 -0.61 30.23 24.01
C VAL A 15 -0.99 31.71 24.10
N ALA A 16 0.03 32.57 24.11
CA ALA A 16 -0.15 34.00 24.02
C ALA A 16 -0.64 34.35 22.60
N VAL A 17 -1.82 34.97 22.51
CA VAL A 17 -2.37 35.52 21.27
C VAL A 17 -1.84 36.94 21.11
N LEU A 18 -1.01 37.18 20.09
CA LEU A 18 -0.61 38.53 19.67
C LEU A 18 -1.64 39.08 18.65
N PRO A 19 -2.03 40.36 18.72
CA PRO A 19 -3.03 40.93 17.84
C PRO A 19 -2.46 41.29 16.46
N LEU A 20 -3.23 41.00 15.41
CA LEU A 20 -2.97 41.42 14.03
C LEU A 20 -3.14 42.94 13.89
N GLN A 21 -2.06 43.65 13.57
CA GLN A 21 -2.13 45.01 13.02
C GLN A 21 -2.01 44.96 11.49
N HIS A 22 -2.93 45.63 10.81
CA HIS A 22 -2.90 45.91 9.38
C HIS A 22 -1.82 46.96 9.07
N ALA A 23 -1.02 46.73 8.03
CA ALA A 23 -0.30 47.78 7.32
C ALA A 23 -0.30 47.50 5.82
N MET A 24 -0.73 48.50 5.05
CA MET A 24 -0.76 48.55 3.60
C MET A 24 0.52 49.15 3.02
N ALA A 25 0.82 48.74 1.78
CA ALA A 25 1.61 49.41 0.74
C ALA A 25 3.15 49.22 0.69
N GLY A 26 3.62 48.80 -0.51
CA GLY A 26 4.89 49.24 -1.09
C GLY A 26 5.78 48.16 -1.73
N GLY A 27 5.94 48.23 -3.06
CA GLY A 27 7.27 48.09 -3.69
C GLY A 27 7.71 46.73 -4.25
N GLN A 28 7.53 46.58 -5.57
CA GLN A 28 8.37 45.93 -6.60
C GLN A 28 9.44 44.87 -6.24
N GLY A 29 9.43 43.79 -7.04
CA GLY A 29 10.65 43.17 -7.54
C GLY A 29 11.11 41.91 -6.82
N GLY A 30 10.56 40.74 -7.19
CA GLY A 30 11.08 39.47 -6.70
C GLY A 30 10.55 38.30 -7.50
N ARG A 31 11.42 37.74 -8.37
CA ARG A 31 11.36 36.42 -9.02
C ARG A 31 9.97 35.77 -9.10
N LYS A 32 9.44 35.64 -10.33
CA LYS A 32 8.51 34.56 -10.65
C LYS A 32 9.14 33.26 -10.16
N MET A 33 8.65 32.76 -9.03
CA MET A 33 8.91 31.41 -8.59
C MET A 33 8.12 30.54 -9.54
N THR A 34 8.74 30.18 -10.66
CA THR A 34 8.33 29.04 -11.46
C THR A 34 8.35 27.86 -10.49
N ALA A 35 7.19 27.51 -9.96
CA ALA A 35 7.03 26.32 -9.15
C ALA A 35 7.46 25.15 -10.03
N ASN A 36 8.67 24.64 -9.80
CA ASN A 36 9.20 23.51 -10.55
C ASN A 36 8.20 22.36 -10.46
N ILE A 37 7.60 22.03 -11.60
CA ILE A 37 6.74 20.88 -11.84
C ILE A 37 7.59 19.58 -11.83
N GLU A 38 8.68 19.50 -11.06
CA GLU A 38 9.67 18.41 -11.18
C GLU A 38 9.78 17.45 -9.98
N ASN A 39 9.17 17.74 -8.83
CA ASN A 39 9.18 16.78 -7.70
C ASN A 39 7.84 16.04 -7.56
N VAL A 40 7.47 15.22 -8.55
CA VAL A 40 6.41 14.22 -8.36
C VAL A 40 7.03 12.84 -8.40
N ASP A 41 7.44 12.38 -7.22
CA ASP A 41 7.80 11.00 -6.94
C ASP A 41 6.49 10.25 -6.62
N PHE A 42 6.24 9.10 -7.27
CA PHE A 42 5.16 8.20 -6.83
C PHE A 42 5.39 7.78 -5.36
N GLY A 43 6.63 7.84 -4.87
CA GLY A 43 7.00 7.61 -3.48
C GLY A 43 6.44 8.59 -2.44
N SER A 44 6.02 9.80 -2.84
CA SER A 44 5.49 10.81 -1.90
C SER A 44 3.98 11.01 -2.04
N PRO A 45 3.21 10.98 -0.93
CA PRO A 45 1.79 11.35 -0.92
C PRO A 45 1.55 12.85 -1.06
N ALA A 46 2.59 13.70 -1.05
CA ALA A 46 2.44 15.17 -1.15
C ALA A 46 1.63 15.62 -2.38
N GLY A 47 1.75 14.91 -3.51
CA GLY A 47 0.98 15.19 -4.72
C GLY A 47 -0.54 15.06 -4.57
N LEU A 48 -1.03 14.48 -3.45
CA LEU A 48 -2.46 14.42 -3.10
C LEU A 48 -3.00 15.76 -2.57
N PHE A 49 -2.14 16.74 -2.30
CA PHE A 49 -2.49 18.03 -1.71
C PHE A 49 -2.11 19.21 -2.65
N PRO A 50 -2.66 19.28 -3.87
CA PRO A 50 -2.26 20.27 -4.88
C PRO A 50 -2.52 21.72 -4.44
N GLU A 51 -3.58 21.95 -3.65
CA GLU A 51 -3.96 23.29 -3.18
C GLU A 51 -3.51 23.61 -1.74
N ASN A 52 -2.71 22.72 -1.12
CA ASN A 52 -2.27 22.91 0.28
C ASN A 52 -0.73 22.81 0.40
N PRO A 53 -0.01 23.94 0.29
CA PRO A 53 1.46 23.95 0.31
C PRO A 53 2.06 23.45 1.63
N ALA A 54 1.46 23.78 2.77
CA ALA A 54 1.93 23.32 4.07
C ALA A 54 1.86 21.79 4.18
N MET A 55 0.74 21.19 3.73
CA MET A 55 0.62 19.73 3.70
C MET A 55 1.63 19.08 2.76
N ARG A 56 1.92 19.68 1.59
CA ARG A 56 2.97 19.16 0.70
C ARG A 56 4.33 19.15 1.35
N GLU A 57 4.70 20.21 2.05
CA GLU A 57 5.98 20.29 2.74
C GLU A 57 6.08 19.25 3.87
N ILE A 58 5.04 19.12 4.69
CA ILE A 58 4.96 18.10 5.74
C ILE A 58 5.15 16.70 5.15
N GLN A 59 4.40 16.37 4.10
CA GLN A 59 4.45 15.06 3.46
C GLN A 59 5.79 14.78 2.76
N ASN A 60 6.38 15.78 2.11
CA ASN A 60 7.68 15.62 1.46
C ASN A 60 8.82 15.42 2.47
N ARG A 61 8.82 16.15 3.60
CA ARG A 61 9.81 15.95 4.66
C ARG A 61 9.72 14.53 5.23
N LEU A 62 8.51 14.05 5.51
CA LEU A 62 8.29 12.70 6.00
C LEU A 62 8.71 11.65 4.97
N ALA A 63 8.29 11.79 3.71
CA ALA A 63 8.63 10.85 2.65
C ALA A 63 10.14 10.78 2.39
N ALA A 64 10.85 11.92 2.41
CA ALA A 64 12.30 11.96 2.25
C ALA A 64 13.02 11.28 3.43
N ALA A 65 12.62 11.58 4.67
CA ALA A 65 13.19 10.96 5.86
C ALA A 65 12.97 9.43 5.86
N ALA A 66 11.75 8.98 5.52
CA ALA A 66 11.40 7.57 5.47
C ALA A 66 12.12 6.83 4.33
N LYS A 67 12.28 7.46 3.15
CA LYS A 67 13.05 6.91 2.03
C LYS A 67 14.50 6.61 2.43
N GLY A 68 15.13 7.47 3.23
CA GLY A 68 16.47 7.24 3.77
C GLY A 68 16.59 6.05 4.73
N LYS A 69 15.47 5.53 5.26
CA LYS A 69 15.42 4.34 6.13
C LYS A 69 15.00 3.06 5.38
N ALA A 70 14.51 3.20 4.15
CA ALA A 70 13.97 2.11 3.35
C ALA A 70 15.02 1.51 2.37
N GLY A 71 16.30 1.44 2.76
CA GLY A 71 17.39 1.03 1.87
C GLY A 71 17.45 -0.46 1.52
N ALA A 72 16.72 -1.31 2.26
CA ALA A 72 16.76 -2.77 2.11
C ALA A 72 15.78 -3.34 1.06
N ILE A 73 15.08 -2.49 0.30
CA ILE A 73 14.23 -2.89 -0.83
C ILE A 73 14.75 -2.29 -2.14
N SER A 74 14.65 -3.07 -3.22
CA SER A 74 14.99 -2.64 -4.58
C SER A 74 14.02 -1.57 -5.11
N SER A 75 14.34 -0.99 -6.27
CA SER A 75 13.45 -0.05 -6.96
C SER A 75 12.11 -0.70 -7.35
N ARG A 76 12.14 -1.93 -7.88
CA ARG A 76 10.93 -2.73 -8.19
C ARG A 76 10.08 -3.00 -6.96
N GLU A 77 10.71 -3.48 -5.89
CA GLU A 77 10.03 -3.78 -4.62
C GLU A 77 9.39 -2.53 -4.03
N ARG A 78 10.08 -1.38 -4.10
CA ARG A 78 9.49 -0.11 -3.70
C ARG A 78 8.26 0.26 -4.51
N CYS A 79 8.26 0.04 -5.82
CA CYS A 79 7.10 0.27 -6.67
C CYS A 79 5.92 -0.63 -6.26
N ILE A 80 6.18 -1.91 -6.00
CA ILE A 80 5.19 -2.88 -5.49
C ILE A 80 4.57 -2.38 -4.18
N VAL A 81 5.40 -1.98 -3.21
CA VAL A 81 4.94 -1.47 -1.90
C VAL A 81 4.09 -0.21 -2.06
N LEU A 82 4.45 0.70 -2.96
CA LEU A 82 3.69 1.94 -3.18
C LEU A 82 2.36 1.68 -3.90
N VAL A 83 2.29 0.74 -4.86
CA VAL A 83 1.02 0.32 -5.46
C VAL A 83 0.12 -0.32 -4.39
N ALA A 84 0.69 -1.14 -3.50
CA ALA A 84 -0.03 -1.70 -2.36
C ALA A 84 -0.58 -0.62 -1.42
N ALA A 85 0.18 0.45 -1.16
CA ALA A 85 -0.26 1.59 -0.36
C ALA A 85 -1.50 2.27 -0.98
N GLY A 86 -1.43 2.57 -2.28
CA GLY A 86 -2.54 3.17 -3.02
C GLY A 86 -3.79 2.27 -3.01
N ALA A 87 -3.62 0.97 -3.23
CA ALA A 87 -4.71 0.01 -3.25
C ALA A 87 -5.34 -0.21 -1.86
N GLY A 88 -4.52 -0.41 -0.82
CA GLY A 88 -4.98 -0.70 0.53
C GLY A 88 -5.71 0.48 1.17
N THR A 89 -5.28 1.71 0.87
CA THR A 89 -5.97 2.94 1.29
C THR A 89 -7.20 3.27 0.42
N GLY A 90 -7.40 2.60 -0.72
CA GLY A 90 -8.44 2.95 -1.69
C GLY A 90 -8.21 4.30 -2.37
N CYS A 91 -6.98 4.79 -2.42
CA CYS A 91 -6.65 6.12 -2.93
C CYS A 91 -6.58 6.12 -4.47
N GLU A 92 -7.71 6.33 -5.14
CA GLU A 92 -7.72 6.46 -6.61
C GLU A 92 -6.80 7.58 -7.13
N ALA A 93 -6.64 8.66 -6.37
CA ALA A 93 -5.74 9.77 -6.70
C ALA A 93 -4.24 9.39 -6.64
N ALA A 94 -3.89 8.20 -6.10
CA ALA A 94 -2.57 7.61 -6.27
C ALA A 94 -2.27 7.29 -7.74
N PHE A 95 -3.29 6.95 -8.52
CA PHE A 95 -3.18 6.58 -9.92
C PHE A 95 -3.52 7.77 -10.83
N SER A 96 -2.62 8.75 -10.88
CA SER A 96 -2.69 9.87 -11.82
C SER A 96 -1.64 9.74 -12.93
N ALA A 97 -1.88 10.34 -14.10
CA ALA A 97 -0.96 10.23 -15.24
C ALA A 97 0.48 10.62 -14.91
N ARG A 98 0.66 11.70 -14.16
CA ARG A 98 1.98 12.19 -13.73
C ARG A 98 2.65 11.21 -12.76
N ARG A 99 1.88 10.64 -11.83
CA ARG A 99 2.38 9.67 -10.86
C ARG A 99 2.76 8.35 -11.54
N LEU A 100 1.95 7.84 -12.46
CA LEU A 100 2.28 6.64 -13.23
C LEU A 100 3.54 6.84 -14.08
N LYS A 101 3.71 8.00 -14.72
CA LYS A 101 4.98 8.31 -15.42
C LYS A 101 6.18 8.22 -14.49
N ALA A 102 6.08 8.74 -13.27
CA ALA A 102 7.15 8.65 -12.29
C ALA A 102 7.39 7.21 -11.80
N LEU A 103 6.32 6.44 -11.57
CA LEU A 103 6.39 5.04 -11.13
C LEU A 103 7.16 4.15 -12.13
N PHE A 104 7.00 4.43 -13.42
CA PHE A 104 7.60 3.65 -14.52
C PHE A 104 8.85 4.28 -15.14
N ALA A 105 9.30 5.45 -14.65
CA ALA A 105 10.37 6.22 -15.31
C ALA A 105 11.74 5.54 -15.26
N ASN A 106 12.07 4.83 -14.18
CA ASN A 106 13.42 4.35 -13.89
C ASN A 106 13.43 3.00 -13.15
N SER A 107 12.44 2.16 -13.41
CA SER A 107 12.27 0.88 -12.73
C SER A 107 12.16 -0.24 -13.75
N ASP A 108 12.70 -1.39 -13.36
CA ASP A 108 12.35 -2.71 -13.86
C ASP A 108 10.90 -3.09 -13.52
N PHE A 109 9.98 -2.11 -13.37
CA PHE A 109 8.58 -2.28 -13.00
C PHE A 109 7.70 -1.64 -14.08
N SER A 110 6.84 -2.46 -14.67
CA SER A 110 6.03 -2.12 -15.83
C SER A 110 4.58 -1.77 -15.47
N PRO A 111 3.82 -1.16 -16.39
CA PRO A 111 2.36 -1.06 -16.26
C PRO A 111 1.68 -2.42 -16.05
N GLU A 112 2.20 -3.47 -16.67
CA GLU A 112 1.71 -4.85 -16.50
C GLU A 112 1.93 -5.35 -15.07
N ASP A 113 3.08 -5.06 -14.46
CA ASP A 113 3.33 -5.40 -13.05
C ASP A 113 2.40 -4.65 -12.09
N ALA A 114 2.18 -3.36 -12.34
CA ALA A 114 1.22 -2.56 -11.56
C ALA A 114 -0.21 -3.11 -11.68
N ARG A 115 -0.60 -3.53 -12.89
CA ARG A 115 -1.89 -4.17 -13.12
C ARG A 115 -2.00 -5.50 -12.38
N GLU A 116 -0.93 -6.29 -12.36
CA GLU A 116 -0.88 -7.55 -11.62
C GLU A 116 -1.01 -7.36 -10.11
N CYS A 117 -0.38 -6.31 -9.55
CA CYS A 117 -0.62 -5.88 -8.17
C CYS A 117 -2.11 -5.56 -7.91
N LEU A 118 -2.77 -4.83 -8.82
CA LEU A 118 -4.19 -4.50 -8.68
C LEU A 118 -5.11 -5.73 -8.80
N TYR A 119 -4.75 -6.71 -9.63
CA TYR A 119 -5.44 -8.00 -9.68
C TYR A 119 -5.36 -8.68 -8.31
N GLN A 120 -4.16 -8.84 -7.79
CA GLN A 120 -3.94 -9.46 -6.48
C GLN A 120 -4.65 -8.70 -5.35
N ALA A 121 -4.71 -7.36 -5.41
CA ALA A 121 -5.44 -6.56 -4.42
C ALA A 121 -6.90 -6.99 -4.29
N THR A 122 -7.55 -7.39 -5.39
CA THR A 122 -8.98 -7.74 -5.42
C THR A 122 -9.33 -8.86 -4.43
N ALA A 123 -8.43 -9.83 -4.21
CA ALA A 123 -8.64 -10.90 -3.24
C ALA A 123 -8.72 -10.41 -1.79
N TYR A 124 -8.19 -9.22 -1.49
CA TYR A 124 -8.08 -8.66 -0.15
C TYR A 124 -9.02 -7.48 0.10
N ILE A 125 -9.27 -6.65 -0.93
CA ILE A 125 -10.12 -5.45 -0.80
C ILE A 125 -11.50 -5.61 -1.45
N GLY A 126 -11.74 -6.74 -2.12
CA GLY A 126 -12.98 -7.04 -2.83
C GLY A 126 -13.19 -6.23 -4.10
N ALA A 127 -14.10 -6.71 -4.95
CA ALA A 127 -14.39 -6.12 -6.26
C ALA A 127 -14.89 -4.66 -6.18
N GLY A 128 -15.65 -4.31 -5.13
CA GLY A 128 -16.19 -2.96 -4.97
C GLY A 128 -15.11 -1.89 -4.88
N ARG A 129 -14.05 -2.12 -4.08
CA ARG A 129 -12.93 -1.17 -3.99
C ARG A 129 -11.97 -1.32 -5.17
N SER A 130 -11.70 -2.55 -5.63
CA SER A 130 -10.75 -2.75 -6.72
C SER A 130 -11.24 -2.19 -8.05
N ALA A 131 -12.55 -2.22 -8.34
CA ALA A 131 -13.12 -1.67 -9.58
C ALA A 131 -12.79 -0.18 -9.78
N GLY A 132 -12.93 0.65 -8.73
CA GLY A 132 -12.58 2.07 -8.77
C GLY A 132 -11.09 2.30 -9.01
N LEU A 133 -10.23 1.52 -8.34
CA LEU A 133 -8.77 1.58 -8.51
C LEU A 133 -8.33 1.18 -9.92
N PHE A 134 -8.89 0.11 -10.48
CA PHE A 134 -8.66 -0.29 -11.87
C PHE A 134 -9.08 0.80 -12.86
N ALA A 135 -10.28 1.36 -12.67
CA ALA A 135 -10.78 2.43 -13.52
C ALA A 135 -9.88 3.68 -13.45
N ALA A 136 -9.39 4.03 -12.26
CA ALA A 136 -8.44 5.12 -12.05
C ALA A 136 -7.10 4.87 -12.74
N PHE A 137 -6.54 3.66 -12.56
CA PHE A 137 -5.29 3.22 -13.18
C PHE A 137 -5.36 3.26 -14.72
N GLU A 138 -6.37 2.62 -15.31
CA GLU A 138 -6.52 2.56 -16.77
C GLU A 138 -6.76 3.94 -17.39
N ARG A 139 -7.54 4.79 -16.72
CA ARG A 139 -7.73 6.19 -17.13
C ARG A 139 -6.42 6.98 -17.07
N ALA A 140 -5.59 6.74 -16.06
CA ALA A 140 -4.32 7.41 -15.89
C ALA A 140 -3.27 6.95 -16.91
N LEU A 141 -3.22 5.66 -17.27
CA LEU A 141 -2.39 5.16 -18.36
C LEU A 141 -2.73 5.85 -19.69
N ARG A 142 -4.03 5.91 -20.04
CA ARG A 142 -4.50 6.63 -21.23
C ARG A 142 -4.08 8.10 -21.24
N LYS A 143 -4.31 8.81 -20.13
CA LYS A 143 -3.91 10.22 -19.99
C LYS A 143 -2.39 10.42 -20.01
N ALA A 144 -1.62 9.42 -19.57
CA ALA A 144 -0.17 9.46 -19.61
C ALA A 144 0.40 9.20 -21.03
N GLY A 145 -0.42 8.69 -21.96
CA GLY A 145 0.04 8.22 -23.26
C GLY A 145 0.82 6.91 -23.19
N ILE A 146 0.61 6.12 -22.12
CA ILE A 146 1.30 4.83 -21.92
C ILE A 146 0.42 3.73 -22.55
N ASN A 147 0.94 3.10 -23.60
CA ASN A 147 0.28 1.97 -24.24
C ASN A 147 0.64 0.66 -23.53
N SER A 148 -0.28 0.13 -22.74
CA SER A 148 -0.17 -1.16 -22.07
C SER A 148 -1.50 -1.90 -22.22
N PRO A 149 -1.71 -2.64 -23.33
CA PRO A 149 -2.93 -3.40 -23.51
C PRO A 149 -3.01 -4.51 -22.46
N ASP A 150 -4.17 -4.65 -21.83
CA ASP A 150 -4.39 -5.76 -20.91
C ASP A 150 -4.43 -7.08 -21.68
N ARG A 151 -3.46 -7.95 -21.38
CA ARG A 151 -3.35 -9.31 -21.96
C ARG A 151 -3.73 -10.39 -20.95
N THR A 152 -4.26 -9.97 -19.81
CA THR A 152 -4.67 -10.86 -18.74
C THR A 152 -5.76 -11.82 -19.18
N LYS A 153 -5.62 -13.08 -18.79
CA LYS A 153 -6.67 -14.10 -18.90
C LYS A 153 -6.98 -14.65 -17.50
N ALA A 154 -8.22 -15.11 -17.32
CA ALA A 154 -8.59 -15.90 -16.16
C ALA A 154 -7.84 -17.25 -16.19
N GLU A 155 -7.48 -17.76 -15.01
CA GLU A 155 -6.88 -19.08 -14.88
C GLU A 155 -7.87 -20.15 -15.35
N GLN A 156 -7.34 -21.18 -16.00
CA GLN A 156 -8.11 -22.33 -16.48
C GLN A 156 -7.55 -23.60 -15.84
N GLY A 157 -8.39 -24.62 -15.64
CA GLY A 157 -7.98 -25.90 -15.07
C GLY A 157 -8.38 -26.08 -13.60
N ASP A 158 -7.70 -26.99 -12.89
CA ASP A 158 -8.00 -27.33 -11.49
C ASP A 158 -7.44 -26.29 -10.51
N ARG A 159 -8.13 -25.15 -10.44
CA ARG A 159 -7.78 -23.99 -9.62
C ARG A 159 -7.72 -24.33 -8.12
N ARG A 160 -8.64 -25.18 -7.64
CA ARG A 160 -8.69 -25.57 -6.22
C ARG A 160 -7.45 -26.37 -5.83
N ARG A 161 -7.05 -27.36 -6.63
CA ARG A 161 -5.83 -28.13 -6.39
C ARG A 161 -4.59 -27.24 -6.47
N LYS A 162 -4.45 -26.45 -7.54
CA LYS A 162 -3.34 -25.51 -7.73
C LYS A 162 -3.23 -24.52 -6.57
N GLY A 163 -4.35 -23.99 -6.12
CA GLY A 163 -4.41 -23.05 -5.01
C GLY A 163 -4.04 -23.68 -3.67
N ASN A 164 -4.54 -24.89 -3.38
CA ASN A 164 -4.14 -25.64 -2.17
C ASN A 164 -2.62 -25.93 -2.17
N ASP A 165 -2.05 -26.31 -3.31
CA ASP A 165 -0.60 -26.52 -3.44
C ASP A 165 0.20 -25.23 -3.17
N LEU A 166 -0.27 -24.07 -3.65
CA LEU A 166 0.32 -22.77 -3.33
C LEU A 166 0.18 -22.40 -1.85
N GLN A 167 -0.97 -22.68 -1.23
CA GLN A 167 -1.15 -22.48 0.21
C GLN A 167 -0.15 -23.32 1.00
N ILE A 168 0.04 -24.59 0.66
CA ILE A 168 0.99 -25.47 1.32
C ILE A 168 2.42 -24.96 1.15
N ALA A 169 2.79 -24.55 -0.07
CA ALA A 169 4.11 -24.01 -0.34
C ALA A 169 4.40 -22.72 0.46
N GLY A 170 3.39 -21.87 0.65
CA GLY A 170 3.52 -20.59 1.34
C GLY A 170 3.41 -20.63 2.86
N PHE A 171 2.52 -21.48 3.38
CA PHE A 171 2.10 -21.49 4.79
C PHE A 171 2.37 -22.82 5.50
N GLY A 172 2.92 -23.80 4.78
CA GLY A 172 3.27 -25.12 5.30
C GLY A 172 2.13 -26.13 5.27
N GLU A 173 2.48 -27.39 5.51
CA GLU A 173 1.59 -28.56 5.39
C GLU A 173 0.33 -28.47 6.28
N GLY A 174 0.40 -27.71 7.38
CA GLY A 174 -0.72 -27.48 8.28
C GLY A 174 -1.95 -26.85 7.62
N ILE A 175 -1.82 -26.19 6.47
CA ILE A 175 -2.94 -25.58 5.74
C ILE A 175 -3.60 -26.49 4.70
N ARG A 176 -3.05 -27.69 4.44
CA ARG A 176 -3.62 -28.61 3.44
C ARG A 176 -5.12 -28.80 3.67
N ASN A 177 -5.88 -28.69 2.59
CA ASN A 177 -7.33 -28.86 2.56
C ASN A 177 -8.02 -28.08 3.70
N PHE A 178 -7.65 -26.81 3.87
CA PHE A 178 -8.14 -26.00 5.00
C PHE A 178 -9.67 -25.97 5.10
N TRP A 179 -10.39 -26.16 3.99
CA TRP A 179 -11.84 -26.28 3.96
C TRP A 179 -12.41 -27.47 4.74
N GLU A 180 -11.61 -28.53 4.98
CA GLU A 180 -12.00 -29.71 5.77
C GLU A 180 -11.83 -29.48 7.28
N LYS A 181 -11.12 -28.41 7.69
CA LYS A 181 -10.69 -28.17 9.09
C LYS A 181 -11.61 -27.24 9.88
N GLY A 182 -12.82 -26.95 9.37
CA GLY A 182 -13.75 -26.00 9.99
C GLY A 182 -15.21 -26.43 9.92
N PRO A 183 -16.12 -25.62 10.51
CA PRO A 183 -17.56 -25.87 10.44
C PRO A 183 -18.06 -25.99 8.99
N ALA A 184 -18.94 -26.96 8.74
CA ALA A 184 -19.41 -27.29 7.39
C ALA A 184 -20.10 -26.13 6.67
N ASP A 185 -20.82 -25.28 7.41
CA ASP A 185 -21.50 -24.09 6.91
C ASP A 185 -20.55 -22.98 6.41
N THR A 186 -19.30 -22.98 6.88
CA THR A 186 -18.26 -22.02 6.47
C THR A 186 -17.15 -22.65 5.64
N ALA A 187 -17.20 -23.97 5.40
CA ALA A 187 -16.27 -24.68 4.53
C ALA A 187 -16.19 -24.09 3.11
N PRO A 188 -17.31 -23.68 2.45
CA PRO A 188 -17.25 -23.10 1.10
C PRO A 188 -16.36 -21.86 1.00
N VAL A 189 -16.30 -21.01 2.04
CA VAL A 189 -15.41 -19.82 2.03
C VAL A 189 -13.94 -20.22 2.02
N ARG A 190 -13.58 -21.27 2.75
CA ARG A 190 -12.20 -21.79 2.77
C ARG A 190 -11.86 -22.52 1.48
N GLU A 191 -12.84 -23.13 0.84
CA GLU A 191 -12.69 -23.72 -0.48
C GLU A 191 -12.46 -22.64 -1.53
N PHE A 192 -13.25 -21.55 -1.52
CA PHE A 192 -13.00 -20.38 -2.38
C PHE A 192 -11.69 -19.67 -2.06
N LEU A 193 -11.22 -19.72 -0.81
CA LEU A 193 -9.88 -19.23 -0.49
C LEU A 193 -8.83 -20.02 -1.28
N ALA A 194 -8.90 -21.35 -1.29
CA ALA A 194 -8.00 -22.17 -2.10
C ALA A 194 -8.21 -21.90 -3.60
N GLU A 195 -9.44 -22.05 -4.08
CA GLU A 195 -9.76 -22.01 -5.50
C GLU A 195 -9.63 -20.62 -6.13
N ASN A 196 -10.24 -19.59 -5.53
CA ASN A 196 -10.26 -18.24 -6.09
C ASN A 196 -9.06 -17.42 -5.61
N CYS A 197 -8.84 -17.28 -4.29
CA CYS A 197 -7.74 -16.43 -3.81
C CYS A 197 -6.38 -16.95 -4.31
N PHE A 198 -6.06 -18.21 -4.01
CA PHE A 198 -4.78 -18.78 -4.41
C PHE A 198 -4.77 -19.27 -5.87
N GLY A 199 -5.82 -19.95 -6.30
CA GLY A 199 -5.92 -20.52 -7.64
C GLY A 199 -6.15 -19.52 -8.79
N ASP A 200 -6.80 -18.37 -8.56
CA ASP A 200 -6.97 -17.33 -9.59
C ASP A 200 -5.98 -16.17 -9.47
N TYR A 201 -5.65 -15.72 -8.25
CA TYR A 201 -4.84 -14.50 -8.07
C TYR A 201 -3.36 -14.80 -7.79
N TYR A 202 -3.03 -15.71 -6.87
CA TYR A 202 -1.61 -16.05 -6.61
C TYR A 202 -0.98 -16.89 -7.73
N ALA A 203 -1.77 -17.70 -8.40
CA ALA A 203 -1.35 -18.57 -9.50
C ALA A 203 -0.93 -17.82 -10.77
N ARG A 204 -1.20 -16.52 -10.85
CA ARG A 204 -0.94 -15.70 -12.03
C ARG A 204 0.56 -15.52 -12.27
N PRO A 205 1.00 -15.33 -13.51
CA PRO A 205 2.37 -14.93 -13.79
C PRO A 205 2.59 -13.44 -13.48
N GLY A 206 3.83 -12.95 -13.62
CA GLY A 206 4.18 -11.52 -13.53
C GLY A 206 4.87 -11.12 -12.22
N LEU A 207 4.36 -11.59 -11.08
CA LEU A 207 5.02 -11.43 -9.78
C LEU A 207 5.56 -12.77 -9.29
N THR A 208 6.80 -12.77 -8.82
CA THR A 208 7.37 -13.90 -8.06
C THR A 208 6.63 -14.08 -6.74
N TRP A 209 6.73 -15.26 -6.14
CA TRP A 209 6.10 -15.53 -4.83
C TRP A 209 6.52 -14.51 -3.76
N ALA A 210 7.82 -14.19 -3.68
CA ALA A 210 8.33 -13.19 -2.74
C ALA A 210 7.76 -11.78 -3.00
N GLU A 211 7.58 -11.39 -4.26
CA GLU A 211 6.95 -10.11 -4.60
C GLU A 211 5.45 -10.08 -4.27
N ARG A 212 4.74 -11.19 -4.48
CA ARG A 212 3.33 -11.33 -4.11
C ARG A 212 3.15 -11.20 -2.60
N GLU A 213 3.98 -11.88 -1.82
CA GLU A 213 3.92 -11.79 -0.36
C GLU A 213 4.31 -10.39 0.14
N LEU A 214 5.30 -9.74 -0.48
CA LEU A 214 5.65 -8.35 -0.14
C LEU A 214 4.50 -7.38 -0.43
N PHE A 215 3.85 -7.54 -1.61
CA PHE A 215 2.67 -6.79 -1.99
C PHE A 215 1.54 -6.99 -0.98
N THR A 216 1.19 -8.25 -0.69
CA THR A 216 0.10 -8.59 0.22
C THR A 216 0.34 -8.04 1.63
N PHE A 217 1.54 -8.24 2.18
CA PHE A 217 1.90 -7.67 3.49
C PHE A 217 1.70 -6.15 3.51
N SER A 218 2.21 -5.46 2.47
CA SER A 218 2.10 -4.01 2.36
C SER A 218 0.65 -3.52 2.21
N LEU A 219 -0.18 -4.28 1.48
CA LEU A 219 -1.60 -4.01 1.30
C LEU A 219 -2.36 -4.16 2.62
N LEU A 220 -2.12 -5.26 3.34
CA LEU A 220 -2.75 -5.54 4.64
C LEU A 220 -2.34 -4.51 5.69
N ALA A 221 -1.06 -4.12 5.72
CA ALA A 221 -0.58 -3.02 6.57
C ALA A 221 -1.32 -1.71 6.25
N SER A 222 -1.59 -1.45 4.96
CA SER A 222 -2.32 -0.27 4.51
C SER A 222 -3.82 -0.29 4.83
N LEU A 223 -4.42 -1.47 4.99
CA LEU A 223 -5.81 -1.63 5.44
C LEU A 223 -6.00 -1.32 6.93
N GLY A 224 -4.97 -1.54 7.75
CA GLY A 224 -4.91 -1.13 9.16
C GLY A 224 -5.69 -2.00 10.17
N PHE A 225 -6.67 -2.81 9.75
CA PHE A 225 -7.61 -3.53 10.64
C PHE A 225 -7.69 -5.05 10.40
N VAL A 226 -6.59 -5.68 9.99
CA VAL A 226 -6.52 -7.13 9.73
C VAL A 226 -5.33 -7.83 10.42
N PRO A 227 -5.17 -7.72 11.76
CA PRO A 227 -3.97 -8.19 12.44
C PRO A 227 -3.61 -9.67 12.26
N PRO A 228 -4.57 -10.64 12.27
CA PRO A 228 -4.24 -12.05 12.06
C PRO A 228 -3.64 -12.31 10.68
N GLN A 229 -4.22 -11.72 9.63
CA GLN A 229 -3.73 -11.86 8.26
C GLN A 229 -2.39 -11.14 8.09
N LEU A 230 -2.22 -9.96 8.69
CA LEU A 230 -0.95 -9.24 8.65
C LEU A 230 0.20 -10.03 9.28
N LEU A 231 -0.05 -10.69 10.42
CA LEU A 231 0.92 -11.59 11.05
C LEU A 231 1.20 -12.83 10.19
N ALA A 232 0.17 -13.46 9.62
CA ALA A 232 0.34 -14.63 8.75
C ALA A 232 1.20 -14.31 7.53
N HIS A 233 0.96 -13.17 6.88
CA HIS A 233 1.74 -12.73 5.73
C HIS A 233 3.12 -12.19 6.10
N ALA A 234 3.33 -11.67 7.32
CA ALA A 234 4.68 -11.40 7.83
C ALA A 234 5.49 -12.70 7.94
N LYS A 235 4.91 -13.78 8.46
CA LYS A 235 5.55 -15.10 8.53
C LYS A 235 5.83 -15.70 7.15
N ALA A 236 4.87 -15.61 6.22
CA ALA A 236 5.06 -16.07 4.85
C ALA A 236 6.18 -15.32 4.12
N ASN A 237 6.31 -14.01 4.35
CA ASN A 237 7.44 -13.22 3.84
C ASN A 237 8.79 -13.72 4.37
N LEU A 238 8.90 -13.96 5.68
CA LEU A 238 10.13 -14.51 6.25
C LEU A 238 10.47 -15.88 5.63
N ALA A 239 9.47 -16.74 5.43
CA ALA A 239 9.64 -18.06 4.83
C ALA A 239 10.10 -18.00 3.36
N CYS A 240 9.72 -16.97 2.60
CA CYS A 240 10.13 -16.80 1.21
C CYS A 240 11.37 -15.91 0.99
N GLY A 241 12.10 -15.59 2.08
CA GLY A 241 13.36 -14.86 2.02
C GLY A 241 13.23 -13.34 2.10
N ASN A 242 12.03 -12.79 2.27
CA ASN A 242 11.83 -11.39 2.62
C ASN A 242 12.07 -11.21 4.12
N GLY A 243 13.34 -11.10 4.48
CA GLY A 243 13.79 -10.95 5.87
C GLY A 243 13.28 -9.67 6.55
N ARG A 244 13.47 -9.60 7.87
CA ARG A 244 13.01 -8.51 8.74
C ARG A 244 13.38 -7.11 8.21
N ASP A 245 14.61 -6.92 7.76
CA ASP A 245 15.08 -5.62 7.27
C ASP A 245 14.32 -5.15 6.02
N LYS A 246 13.97 -6.09 5.14
CA LYS A 246 13.15 -5.81 3.95
C LYS A 246 11.73 -5.41 4.35
N LEU A 247 11.12 -6.12 5.30
CA LEU A 247 9.79 -5.79 5.81
C LEU A 247 9.75 -4.43 6.52
N LEU A 248 10.77 -4.10 7.29
CA LEU A 248 10.90 -2.76 7.88
C LEU A 248 11.09 -1.68 6.82
N ALA A 249 11.88 -1.94 5.77
CA ALA A 249 12.04 -1.00 4.66
C ALA A 249 10.73 -0.78 3.87
N ALA A 250 9.90 -1.82 3.73
CA ALA A 250 8.55 -1.69 3.20
C ALA A 250 7.68 -0.82 4.11
N ILE A 251 7.68 -1.07 5.43
CA ILE A 251 6.94 -0.26 6.41
C ILE A 251 7.37 1.22 6.38
N TRP A 252 8.67 1.50 6.27
CA TRP A 252 9.16 2.87 6.11
C TRP A 252 8.62 3.52 4.83
N THR A 253 8.57 2.77 3.73
CA THR A 253 7.97 3.27 2.47
C THR A 253 6.48 3.55 2.61
N LEU A 254 5.77 2.77 3.44
CA LEU A 254 4.33 2.94 3.70
C LEU A 254 4.01 4.08 4.66
N LEU A 255 4.89 4.41 5.62
CA LEU A 255 4.62 5.38 6.70
C LEU A 255 3.98 6.71 6.21
N PRO A 256 4.50 7.38 5.16
CA PRO A 256 3.88 8.61 4.65
C PRO A 256 2.44 8.41 4.16
N TRP A 257 2.14 7.22 3.65
CA TRP A 257 0.85 6.88 3.05
C TRP A 257 -0.20 6.44 4.06
N ILE A 258 0.21 5.68 5.08
CA ILE A 258 -0.73 4.94 5.96
C ILE A 258 -0.76 5.50 7.39
N GLY A 259 0.16 6.40 7.74
CA GLY A 259 0.23 7.03 9.05
C GLY A 259 0.66 6.09 10.17
N TYR A 260 0.68 6.63 11.40
CA TYR A 260 1.36 5.97 12.53
C TYR A 260 0.68 4.70 13.05
N PRO A 261 -0.64 4.63 13.30
CA PRO A 261 -1.25 3.43 13.90
C PRO A 261 -1.05 2.18 13.04
N SER A 262 -1.31 2.29 11.73
CA SER A 262 -1.12 1.19 10.77
C SER A 262 0.35 0.78 10.66
N THR A 263 1.26 1.75 10.65
CA THR A 263 2.71 1.49 10.64
C THR A 263 3.16 0.74 11.90
N LEU A 264 2.72 1.17 13.09
CA LEU A 264 3.07 0.54 14.37
C LEU A 264 2.49 -0.88 14.49
N ASN A 265 1.26 -1.09 14.01
CA ASN A 265 0.65 -2.42 13.92
C ASN A 265 1.46 -3.35 13.01
N ALA A 266 1.95 -2.85 11.88
CA ALA A 266 2.80 -3.61 10.98
C ALA A 266 4.15 -3.98 11.61
N ILE A 267 4.79 -3.03 12.32
CA ILE A 267 6.02 -3.32 13.08
C ILE A 267 5.76 -4.43 14.11
N GLY A 268 4.68 -4.31 14.89
CA GLY A 268 4.33 -5.32 15.89
C GLY A 268 4.03 -6.69 15.28
N ALA A 269 3.48 -6.77 14.07
CA ALA A 269 3.29 -8.02 13.35
C ALA A 269 4.62 -8.63 12.90
N VAL A 270 5.57 -7.82 12.41
CA VAL A 270 6.92 -8.27 12.03
C VAL A 270 7.67 -8.78 13.26
N ASP A 271 7.66 -8.04 14.37
CA ASP A 271 8.36 -8.45 15.59
C ASP A 271 7.80 -9.78 16.13
N LYS A 272 6.48 -9.96 16.12
CA LYS A 272 5.84 -11.25 16.47
C LYS A 272 6.12 -12.38 15.50
N ALA A 273 6.39 -12.08 14.23
CA ALA A 273 6.74 -13.10 13.23
C ALA A 273 8.19 -13.57 13.38
N CYS A 274 9.07 -12.71 13.91
CA CYS A 274 10.48 -13.01 14.17
C CYS A 274 10.74 -13.66 15.55
N ALA A 275 9.77 -13.61 16.46
CA ALA A 275 9.83 -14.24 17.78
C ALA A 275 9.49 -15.73 17.70
#